data_AF-A0A2E0M0L4-F1
#
_entry.id   AF-A0A2E0M0L4-F1
#
_cell.length_a   1.000
_cell.length_b   1.000
_cell.length_c   1.000
_cell.angle_alpha   90.00
_cell.angle_beta   90.00
_cell.angle_gamma   90.00
#
_symmetry.space_group_name_H-M   'P 1'
#
loop_
_entity.id
_entity.type
_entity.pdbx_description
1 polymer ?
#
loop_
_entity_poly.entity_id
_entity_poly.type
_entity_poly.pdbx_seq_one_letter_code
_entity_poly.pdbx_strand_id
1 'polypeptide(L)'
;MINVEFGVPAGSVAQIKQRLDDQLSAFYRIFYKVEDQQREITNKVSSSLASLIDGVANGDFSAIQFRFASVETQFADGNGKVFGSTRQFALEVSAVSRTENTVSASSVQLFGLSGSRISLGGNEAQTGLVTGLYTRSASLEEQSNPVLARQPSEVDDIINSLRQTQEALLSYRDGDFRALNSLIGSLTGSGSSLTFNV
;
A
#
# COMPACT_ATOMS: atom_id res chain seq x y z
N MET A 1 -5.38 -13.30 -3.05
CA MET A 1 -4.97 -11.90 -2.77
C MET A 1 -5.28 -11.09 -4.01
N ILE A 2 -6.04 -9.99 -3.92
CA ILE A 2 -6.20 -9.07 -5.05
C ILE A 2 -5.04 -8.09 -5.02
N ASN A 3 -4.13 -8.22 -5.98
CA ASN A 3 -3.17 -7.18 -6.31
C ASN A 3 -3.94 -6.07 -7.02
N VAL A 4 -4.21 -4.98 -6.32
CA VAL A 4 -4.67 -3.75 -6.99
C VAL A 4 -3.41 -2.97 -7.33
N GLU A 5 -3.03 -3.03 -8.60
CA GLU A 5 -1.81 -2.41 -9.13
C GLU A 5 -2.20 -1.12 -9.84
N PHE A 6 -1.70 -0.01 -9.34
CA PHE A 6 -1.87 1.30 -9.98
C PHE A 6 -0.49 1.80 -10.43
N GLY A 7 -0.41 2.20 -11.70
CA GLY A 7 0.82 2.67 -12.32
C GLY A 7 0.82 4.18 -12.53
N VAL A 8 1.91 4.86 -12.19
CA VAL A 8 2.19 6.23 -12.62
C VAL A 8 3.16 6.15 -13.81
N PRO A 9 2.68 6.35 -15.05
CA PRO A 9 3.52 6.25 -16.24
C PRO A 9 4.42 7.48 -16.41
N ALA A 10 5.42 7.34 -17.26
CA ALA A 10 6.35 8.40 -17.63
C ALA A 10 5.68 9.74 -18.02
N GLY A 11 6.37 10.84 -17.74
CA GLY A 11 5.93 12.21 -17.94
C GLY A 11 6.98 13.19 -17.39
N SER A 12 6.65 14.48 -17.31
CA SER A 12 7.53 15.41 -16.59
C SER A 12 7.56 15.06 -15.09
N VAL A 13 8.64 15.42 -14.39
CA VAL A 13 8.75 15.24 -12.92
C VAL A 13 7.52 15.81 -12.20
N ALA A 14 7.05 16.99 -12.62
CA ALA A 14 5.86 17.61 -12.05
C ALA A 14 4.59 16.78 -12.25
N GLN A 15 4.39 16.20 -13.45
CA GLN A 15 3.23 15.34 -13.74
C GLN A 15 3.30 14.02 -12.97
N ILE A 16 4.48 13.40 -12.89
CA ILE A 16 4.69 12.17 -12.14
C ILE A 16 4.40 12.42 -10.67
N LYS A 17 4.97 13.49 -10.09
CA LYS A 17 4.76 13.87 -8.70
C LYS A 17 3.30 14.15 -8.38
N GLN A 18 2.60 14.90 -9.23
CA GLN A 18 1.18 15.19 -9.03
C GLN A 18 0.34 13.90 -9.00
N ARG A 19 0.54 13.00 -9.97
CA ARG A 19 -0.15 11.70 -10.02
C ARG A 19 0.20 10.83 -8.82
N LEU A 20 1.46 10.86 -8.37
CA LEU A 20 1.92 10.16 -7.18
C LEU A 20 1.20 10.66 -5.94
N ASP A 21 1.17 11.98 -5.75
CA ASP A 21 0.51 12.64 -4.62
C ASP A 21 -1.00 12.32 -4.60
N ASP A 22 -1.66 12.28 -5.76
CA ASP A 22 -3.06 11.88 -5.88
C ASP A 22 -3.30 10.42 -5.45
N GLN A 23 -2.43 9.48 -5.86
CA GLN A 23 -2.52 8.06 -5.48
C GLN A 23 -2.23 7.85 -3.98
N LEU A 24 -1.19 8.49 -3.46
CA LEU A 24 -0.84 8.46 -2.04
C LEU A 24 -1.95 9.06 -1.19
N SER A 25 -2.51 10.19 -1.62
CA SER A 25 -3.66 10.83 -1.00
C SER A 25 -4.84 9.85 -0.95
N ALA A 26 -5.20 9.20 -2.07
CA ALA A 26 -6.28 8.22 -2.11
C ALA A 26 -6.04 7.03 -1.16
N PHE A 27 -4.81 6.53 -1.08
CA PHE A 27 -4.43 5.46 -0.15
C PHE A 27 -4.58 5.89 1.31
N TYR A 28 -3.99 7.03 1.69
CA TYR A 28 -3.99 7.48 3.09
C TYR A 28 -5.34 7.99 3.56
N ARG A 29 -6.24 8.42 2.66
CA ARG A 29 -7.61 8.82 3.01
C ARG A 29 -8.43 7.68 3.61
N ILE A 30 -8.05 6.43 3.37
CA ILE A 30 -8.68 5.26 3.98
C ILE A 30 -8.41 5.23 5.49
N PHE A 31 -7.24 5.70 5.93
CA PHE A 31 -6.76 5.60 7.31
C PHE A 31 -6.86 6.92 8.08
N TYR A 32 -6.79 8.06 7.38
CA TYR A 32 -6.76 9.40 7.99
C TYR A 32 -7.97 10.20 7.51
N LYS A 33 -8.87 10.52 8.46
CA LYS A 33 -10.06 11.36 8.21
C LYS A 33 -9.78 12.86 8.29
N VAL A 34 -8.64 13.24 8.88
CA VAL A 34 -8.18 14.63 8.99
C VAL A 34 -7.25 14.94 7.82
N GLU A 35 -7.64 15.89 6.99
CA GLU A 35 -6.94 16.25 5.74
C GLU A 35 -5.49 16.67 5.99
N ASP A 36 -5.21 17.44 7.05
CA ASP A 36 -3.85 17.87 7.37
C ASP A 36 -2.91 16.70 7.71
N GLN A 37 -3.40 15.69 8.46
CA GLN A 37 -2.62 14.49 8.81
C GLN A 37 -2.35 13.64 7.56
N GLN A 38 -3.36 13.49 6.71
CA GLN A 38 -3.24 12.79 5.44
C GLN A 38 -2.21 13.46 4.53
N ARG A 39 -2.26 14.80 4.44
CA ARG A 39 -1.35 15.60 3.62
C ARG A 39 0.09 15.51 4.12
N GLU A 40 0.29 15.58 5.42
CA GLU A 40 1.61 15.41 6.06
C GLU A 40 2.24 14.07 5.68
N ILE A 41 1.47 12.99 5.82
CA ILE A 41 1.93 11.63 5.51
C ILE A 41 2.19 11.46 4.01
N THR A 42 1.30 11.98 3.16
CA THR A 42 1.46 11.96 1.71
C THR A 42 2.75 12.66 1.30
N ASN A 43 3.01 13.87 1.82
CA ASN A 43 4.23 14.62 1.53
C ASN A 43 5.50 13.89 1.99
N LYS A 44 5.45 13.27 3.16
CA LYS A 44 6.57 12.48 3.71
C LYS A 44 6.91 11.29 2.80
N VAL A 45 5.91 10.56 2.35
CA VAL A 45 6.10 9.40 1.46
C VAL A 45 6.54 9.84 0.07
N SER A 46 5.87 10.85 -0.52
CA SER A 46 6.23 11.44 -1.81
C SER A 46 7.68 11.92 -1.85
N SER A 47 8.14 12.59 -0.79
CA SER A 47 9.54 13.03 -0.67
C SER A 47 10.54 11.86 -0.62
N SER A 48 10.14 10.74 -0.01
CA SER A 48 10.96 9.51 0.06
C SER A 48 11.07 8.80 -1.29
N LEU A 49 10.17 9.10 -2.23
CA LEU A 49 10.08 8.49 -3.56
C LEU A 49 10.76 9.32 -4.66
N ALA A 50 11.43 10.42 -4.30
CA ALA A 50 12.07 11.34 -5.27
C ALA A 50 13.00 10.63 -6.27
N SER A 51 13.80 9.67 -5.81
CA SER A 51 14.71 8.92 -6.71
C SER A 51 13.98 8.05 -7.73
N LEU A 52 12.81 7.49 -7.37
CA LEU A 52 11.98 6.72 -8.30
C LEU A 52 11.27 7.64 -9.29
N ILE A 53 10.82 8.82 -8.84
CA ILE A 53 10.25 9.85 -9.72
C ILE A 53 11.27 10.28 -10.77
N ASP A 54 12.50 10.59 -10.34
CA ASP A 54 13.58 11.02 -11.23
C ASP A 54 13.96 9.90 -12.21
N GLY A 55 14.05 8.65 -11.74
CA GLY A 55 14.33 7.50 -12.60
C GLY A 55 13.26 7.26 -13.68
N VAL A 56 11.98 7.50 -13.36
CA VAL A 56 10.89 7.41 -14.35
C VAL A 56 10.92 8.58 -15.33
N ALA A 57 11.21 9.79 -14.84
CA ALA A 57 11.33 10.98 -15.69
C ALA A 57 12.52 10.90 -16.65
N ASN A 58 13.65 10.34 -16.20
CA ASN A 58 14.85 10.12 -17.00
C ASN A 58 14.74 8.89 -17.91
N GLY A 59 13.71 8.06 -17.71
CA GLY A 59 13.44 6.90 -18.53
C GLY A 59 14.24 5.64 -18.16
N ASP A 60 14.84 5.61 -16.98
CA ASP A 60 15.44 4.40 -16.36
C ASP A 60 14.35 3.37 -16.02
N PHE A 61 13.15 3.86 -15.68
CA PHE A 61 11.96 3.06 -15.38
C PHE A 61 10.81 3.47 -16.29
N SER A 62 9.87 2.54 -16.55
CA SER A 62 8.67 2.83 -17.34
C SER A 62 7.54 3.42 -16.51
N ALA A 63 7.45 3.05 -15.23
CA ALA A 63 6.42 3.49 -14.31
C ALA A 63 6.80 3.28 -12.84
N ILE A 64 6.06 3.95 -11.94
CA ILE A 64 5.99 3.61 -10.51
C ILE A 64 4.72 2.78 -10.29
N GLN A 65 4.86 1.64 -9.64
CA GLN A 65 3.77 0.75 -9.28
C GLN A 65 3.49 0.83 -7.78
N PHE A 66 2.20 0.82 -7.44
CA PHE A 66 1.71 0.74 -6.07
C PHE A 66 0.96 -0.56 -5.84
N ARG A 67 1.10 -1.12 -4.63
CA ARG A 67 0.35 -2.29 -4.19
C ARG A 67 0.07 -2.24 -2.68
N PHE A 68 -1.12 -2.72 -2.28
CA PHE A 68 -1.37 -3.01 -0.86
C PHE A 68 -0.60 -4.26 -0.45
N ALA A 69 0.25 -4.12 0.56
CA ALA A 69 1.04 -5.20 1.11
C ALA A 69 0.69 -5.47 2.58
N SER A 70 0.97 -6.69 3.03
CA SER A 70 0.97 -7.03 4.45
C SER A 70 2.39 -7.31 4.89
N VAL A 71 2.78 -6.77 6.04
CA VAL A 71 4.08 -7.01 6.65
C VAL A 71 3.88 -7.71 7.99
N GLU A 72 4.44 -8.91 8.11
CA GLU A 72 4.63 -9.60 9.37
C GLU A 72 6.03 -9.29 9.89
N THR A 73 6.10 -8.59 11.02
CA THR A 73 7.35 -8.31 11.71
C THR A 73 7.51 -9.32 12.85
N GLN A 74 8.53 -10.15 12.76
CA GLN A 74 8.89 -11.13 13.78
C GLN A 74 9.95 -10.53 14.71
N PHE A 75 9.69 -10.56 16.00
CA PHE A 75 10.59 -10.06 17.03
C PHE A 75 11.38 -11.23 17.60
N ALA A 76 12.69 -11.18 17.41
CA ALA A 76 13.63 -12.17 17.91
C ALA A 76 14.43 -11.61 19.09
N ASP A 77 14.77 -12.47 20.04
CA ASP A 77 15.76 -12.14 21.07
C ASP A 77 17.18 -12.09 20.49
N GLY A 78 18.16 -11.69 21.30
CA GLY A 78 19.57 -11.64 20.89
C GLY A 78 20.18 -12.99 20.48
N ASN A 79 19.46 -14.10 20.67
CA ASN A 79 19.85 -15.45 20.26
C ASN A 79 19.06 -15.93 19.02
N GLY A 80 18.28 -15.05 18.38
CA GLY A 80 17.51 -15.36 17.18
C GLY A 80 16.19 -16.11 17.43
N LYS A 81 15.75 -16.27 18.68
CA LYS A 81 14.48 -16.93 18.99
C LYS A 81 13.33 -15.94 18.86
N VAL A 82 12.42 -16.19 17.93
CA VAL A 82 11.19 -15.40 17.77
C VAL A 82 10.31 -15.57 19.01
N PHE A 83 9.98 -14.47 19.67
CA PHE A 83 9.11 -14.46 20.86
C PHE A 83 7.76 -13.79 20.60
N GLY A 84 7.60 -13.09 19.48
CA GLY A 84 6.34 -12.46 19.09
C GLY A 84 6.35 -11.99 17.64
N SER A 85 5.17 -11.67 17.13
CA SER A 85 5.00 -11.12 15.78
C SER A 85 3.89 -10.08 15.76
N THR A 86 4.06 -9.02 14.98
CA THR A 86 2.96 -8.12 14.60
C THR A 86 2.70 -8.20 13.12
N ARG A 87 1.44 -8.01 12.72
CA ARG A 87 1.04 -7.91 11.32
C ARG A 87 0.44 -6.54 11.07
N GLN A 88 0.86 -5.88 10.02
CA GLN A 88 0.35 -4.58 9.62
C GLN A 88 0.15 -4.48 8.12
N PHE A 89 -0.64 -3.49 7.69
CA PHE A 89 -0.67 -3.07 6.29
C PHE A 89 0.51 -2.17 5.98
N ALA A 90 0.96 -2.27 4.74
CA ALA A 90 1.93 -1.36 4.16
C ALA A 90 1.50 -0.99 2.74
N LEU A 91 1.92 0.19 2.32
CA LEU A 91 1.99 0.56 0.93
C LEU A 91 3.32 0.06 0.37
N GLU A 92 3.24 -0.81 -0.63
CA GLU A 92 4.37 -1.13 -1.48
C GLU A 92 4.43 -0.15 -2.63
N VAL A 93 5.62 0.41 -2.84
CA VAL A 93 5.95 1.27 -3.97
C VAL A 93 7.20 0.73 -4.64
N SER A 94 7.12 0.47 -5.93
CA SER A 94 8.18 -0.17 -6.69
C SER A 94 8.32 0.48 -8.07
N ALA A 95 9.50 0.38 -8.69
CA ALA A 95 9.68 0.83 -10.06
C ALA A 95 9.59 -0.35 -11.04
N VAL A 96 8.94 -0.10 -12.17
CA VAL A 96 8.86 -1.05 -13.27
C VAL A 96 10.03 -0.81 -14.22
N SER A 97 10.85 -1.83 -14.43
CA SER A 97 11.95 -1.81 -15.38
C SER A 97 11.43 -1.51 -16.78
N ARG A 98 12.08 -0.58 -17.48
CA ARG A 98 11.68 -0.22 -18.85
C ARG A 98 11.97 -1.32 -19.87
N THR A 99 13.06 -2.05 -19.68
CA THR A 99 13.53 -3.08 -20.62
C THR A 99 12.86 -4.42 -20.36
N GLU A 100 12.67 -4.77 -19.09
CA GLU A 100 12.15 -6.07 -18.70
C GLU A 100 10.64 -6.05 -18.45
N ASN A 101 10.05 -4.86 -18.27
CA ASN A 101 8.65 -4.68 -17.88
C ASN A 101 8.26 -5.46 -16.62
N THR A 102 9.21 -5.59 -15.70
CA THR A 102 9.11 -6.30 -14.42
C THR A 102 9.53 -5.39 -13.28
N VAL A 103 9.09 -5.72 -12.07
CA VAL A 103 9.56 -5.06 -10.85
C VAL A 103 10.78 -5.80 -10.30
N SER A 104 11.80 -5.05 -9.91
CA SER A 104 12.95 -5.60 -9.17
C SER A 104 12.75 -5.46 -7.66
N ALA A 105 13.14 -6.48 -6.90
CA ALA A 105 13.17 -6.45 -5.44
C ALA A 105 14.02 -5.27 -4.89
N SER A 106 15.05 -4.84 -5.63
CA SER A 106 15.89 -3.70 -5.24
C SER A 106 15.18 -2.34 -5.33
N SER A 107 14.08 -2.26 -6.10
CA SER A 107 13.28 -1.05 -6.23
C SER A 107 12.14 -0.96 -5.22
N VAL A 108 11.86 -2.05 -4.49
CA VAL A 108 10.75 -2.16 -3.56
C VAL A 108 11.01 -1.27 -2.35
N GLN A 109 10.02 -0.42 -2.06
CA GLN A 109 9.95 0.36 -0.83
C GLN A 109 8.61 0.08 -0.16
N LEU A 110 8.66 -0.22 1.14
CA LEU A 110 7.46 -0.39 1.96
C LEU A 110 7.27 0.80 2.89
N PHE A 111 6.05 1.28 3.00
CA PHE A 111 5.65 2.33 3.92
C PHE A 111 4.51 1.85 4.81
N GLY A 112 4.68 1.95 6.12
CA GLY A 112 3.58 1.71 7.06
C GLY A 112 2.52 2.81 6.98
N LEU A 113 1.45 2.65 7.76
CA LEU A 113 0.34 3.62 7.79
C LEU A 113 0.79 5.02 8.23
N SER A 114 1.81 5.14 9.08
CA SER A 114 2.39 6.43 9.50
C SER A 114 3.31 7.10 8.46
N GLY A 115 3.35 6.57 7.23
CA GLY A 115 4.28 6.99 6.17
C GLY A 115 5.75 6.72 6.48
N SER A 116 6.05 5.94 7.52
CA SER A 116 7.43 5.56 7.86
C SER A 116 7.87 4.39 7.00
N ARG A 117 9.10 4.46 6.48
CA ARG A 117 9.68 3.37 5.69
C ARG A 117 9.91 2.14 6.55
N ILE A 118 9.51 0.98 6.05
CA ILE A 118 9.79 -0.32 6.64
C ILE A 118 10.99 -0.89 5.88
N SER A 119 12.12 -1.00 6.57
CA SER A 119 13.33 -1.62 6.00
C SER A 119 13.08 -3.11 5.72
N LEU A 120 13.61 -3.60 4.61
CA LEU A 120 13.59 -5.00 4.23
C LEU A 120 15.01 -5.45 3.92
N GLY A 121 15.36 -6.67 4.31
CA GLY A 121 16.49 -7.40 3.76
C GLY A 121 16.21 -7.84 2.31
N GLY A 122 17.26 -8.14 1.54
CA GLY A 122 17.12 -8.54 0.13
C GLY A 122 16.21 -9.76 -0.08
N ASN A 123 16.37 -10.80 0.76
CA ASN A 123 15.54 -12.00 0.71
C ASN A 123 14.07 -11.75 1.08
N GLU A 124 13.83 -10.83 2.02
CA GLU A 124 12.49 -10.44 2.46
C GLU A 124 11.76 -9.69 1.34
N ALA A 125 12.47 -8.77 0.66
CA ALA A 125 11.96 -8.03 -0.49
C ALA A 125 11.61 -8.95 -1.67
N GLN A 126 12.47 -9.91 -1.99
CA GLN A 126 12.24 -10.82 -3.11
C GLN A 126 11.03 -11.73 -2.88
N THR A 127 10.88 -12.27 -1.67
CA THR A 127 9.75 -13.16 -1.32
C THR A 127 8.43 -12.40 -1.24
N GLY A 128 8.45 -11.21 -0.63
CA GLY A 128 7.26 -10.37 -0.52
C GLY A 128 6.84 -9.75 -1.84
N LEU A 129 7.75 -9.46 -2.76
CA LEU A 129 7.42 -8.94 -4.08
C LEU A 129 6.51 -9.90 -4.86
N VAL A 130 6.77 -11.20 -4.81
CA VAL A 130 5.95 -12.21 -5.50
C VAL A 130 4.57 -12.35 -4.86
N THR A 131 4.50 -12.26 -3.52
CA THR A 131 3.32 -12.67 -2.76
C THR A 131 2.45 -11.53 -2.24
N GLY A 132 2.97 -10.31 -2.19
CA GLY A 132 2.37 -9.19 -1.43
C GLY A 132 2.43 -9.36 0.10
N LEU A 133 3.08 -10.42 0.58
CA LEU A 133 3.28 -10.74 1.99
C LEU A 133 4.76 -10.67 2.33
N TYR A 134 5.13 -9.66 3.10
CA TYR A 134 6.49 -9.50 3.57
C TYR A 134 6.61 -10.05 4.98
N THR A 135 7.65 -10.81 5.23
CA THR A 135 8.05 -11.21 6.57
C THR A 135 9.42 -10.62 6.84
N ARG A 136 9.56 -9.88 7.93
CA ARG A 136 10.85 -9.34 8.35
C ARG A 136 11.16 -9.62 9.80
N SER A 137 12.44 -9.67 10.14
CA SER A 137 12.88 -9.67 11.53
C SER A 137 13.17 -8.25 12.02
N ALA A 138 12.86 -7.96 13.27
CA ALA A 138 13.15 -6.68 13.93
C ALA A 138 13.73 -6.91 15.33
N SER A 139 14.65 -6.05 15.74
CA SER A 139 15.12 -6.02 17.13
C SER A 139 14.15 -5.23 18.01
N LEU A 140 14.19 -5.47 19.33
CA LEU A 140 13.36 -4.75 20.30
C LEU A 140 13.57 -3.23 20.27
N GLU A 141 14.74 -2.74 19.84
CA GLU A 141 15.02 -1.30 19.80
C GLU A 141 14.26 -0.55 18.69
N GLU A 142 13.84 -1.22 17.62
CA GLU A 142 13.07 -0.63 16.52
C GLU A 142 11.59 -0.30 16.92
N GLN A 143 11.13 -0.71 18.11
CA GLN A 143 9.73 -0.53 18.58
C GLN A 143 9.35 0.87 19.07
N SER A 144 10.24 1.87 19.03
CA SER A 144 9.98 3.19 19.63
C SER A 144 8.86 4.02 18.96
N ASN A 145 8.04 3.43 18.07
CA ASN A 145 6.99 4.13 17.31
C ASN A 145 5.59 3.96 17.98
N PRO A 146 5.09 4.96 18.72
CA PRO A 146 3.86 4.89 19.52
C PRO A 146 2.55 4.79 18.71
N VAL A 147 2.61 4.91 17.38
CA VAL A 147 1.44 4.80 16.49
C VAL A 147 0.96 3.35 16.36
N LEU A 148 1.86 2.36 16.43
CA LEU A 148 1.52 0.94 16.32
C LEU A 148 0.84 0.38 17.58
N ALA A 149 0.95 1.07 18.71
CA ALA A 149 0.33 0.67 19.97
C ALA A 149 -1.18 1.02 20.06
N ARG A 150 -1.73 1.76 19.08
CA ARG A 150 -3.08 2.35 19.16
C ARG A 150 -4.08 1.90 18.10
N GLN A 151 -3.89 0.79 17.37
CA GLN A 151 -4.86 0.41 16.33
C GLN A 151 -5.12 -1.09 16.09
N PRO A 152 -5.38 -1.96 17.10
CA PRO A 152 -5.92 -3.29 16.79
C PRO A 152 -7.32 -3.21 16.15
N SER A 153 -8.25 -2.44 16.74
CA SER A 153 -9.67 -2.46 16.34
C SER A 153 -9.98 -1.72 15.03
N GLU A 154 -9.34 -0.59 14.78
CA GLU A 154 -9.54 0.17 13.52
C GLU A 154 -8.89 -0.54 12.32
N VAL A 155 -7.78 -1.25 12.54
CA VAL A 155 -7.14 -2.06 11.51
C VAL A 155 -8.04 -3.22 11.12
N ASP A 156 -8.63 -3.93 12.09
CA ASP A 156 -9.56 -5.05 11.84
C ASP A 156 -10.81 -4.64 11.05
N ASP A 157 -11.38 -3.47 11.34
CA ASP A 157 -12.52 -2.92 10.59
C ASP A 157 -12.13 -2.59 9.13
N ILE A 158 -10.92 -2.07 8.93
CA ILE A 158 -10.39 -1.78 7.60
C ILE A 158 -10.06 -3.07 6.83
N ILE A 159 -9.55 -4.12 7.49
CA ILE A 159 -9.37 -5.46 6.89
C ILE A 159 -10.70 -5.98 6.38
N ASN A 160 -11.73 -5.88 7.22
CA ASN A 160 -13.06 -6.34 6.86
C ASN A 160 -13.62 -5.53 5.69
N SER A 161 -13.41 -4.22 5.65
CA SER A 161 -13.83 -3.38 4.53
C SER A 161 -13.10 -3.72 3.22
N LEU A 162 -11.78 -3.93 3.27
CA LEU A 162 -10.99 -4.32 2.09
C LEU A 162 -11.35 -5.73 1.59
N ARG A 163 -11.59 -6.68 2.51
CA ARG A 163 -12.06 -8.02 2.17
C ARG A 163 -13.44 -7.98 1.51
N GLN A 164 -14.37 -7.22 2.07
CA GLN A 164 -15.69 -7.00 1.47
C GLN A 164 -15.58 -6.33 0.09
N THR A 165 -14.64 -5.40 -0.07
CA THR A 165 -14.36 -4.76 -1.36
C THR A 165 -13.84 -5.76 -2.40
N GLN A 166 -12.92 -6.65 -1.99
CA GLN A 166 -12.42 -7.71 -2.87
C GLN A 166 -13.51 -8.69 -3.28
N GLU A 167 -14.31 -9.17 -2.33
CA GLU A 167 -15.43 -10.09 -2.58
C GLU A 167 -16.43 -9.46 -3.56
N ALA A 168 -16.71 -8.17 -3.40
CA ALA A 168 -17.60 -7.41 -4.27
C ALA A 168 -17.08 -7.25 -5.71
N LEU A 169 -15.77 -6.99 -5.88
CA LEU A 169 -15.15 -6.88 -7.21
C LEU A 169 -15.04 -8.22 -7.94
N LEU A 170 -14.77 -9.31 -7.22
CA LEU A 170 -14.78 -10.67 -7.79
C LEU A 170 -16.18 -11.07 -8.25
N SER A 171 -17.19 -10.80 -7.42
CA SER A 171 -18.60 -11.04 -7.75
C SER A 171 -19.02 -10.26 -8.99
N TYR A 172 -18.61 -8.98 -9.10
CA TYR A 172 -18.86 -8.15 -10.26
C TYR A 172 -18.24 -8.72 -11.54
N ARG A 173 -16.98 -9.18 -11.48
CA ARG A 173 -16.30 -9.81 -12.61
C ARG A 173 -17.04 -11.06 -13.10
N ASP A 174 -17.63 -11.81 -12.17
CA ASP A 174 -18.37 -13.02 -12.45
C ASP A 174 -19.86 -12.73 -12.80
N GLY A 175 -20.24 -11.45 -12.96
CA GLY A 175 -21.55 -10.99 -13.43
C GLY A 175 -22.56 -10.64 -12.33
N ASP A 176 -22.16 -10.68 -11.04
CA ASP A 176 -22.98 -10.28 -9.90
C ASP A 176 -22.61 -8.87 -9.39
N PHE A 177 -23.41 -7.90 -9.81
CA PHE A 177 -23.23 -6.48 -9.56
C PHE A 177 -23.67 -6.03 -8.15
N ARG A 178 -24.36 -6.88 -7.38
CA ARG A 178 -25.06 -6.47 -6.14
C ARG A 178 -24.12 -6.12 -5.01
N ALA A 179 -23.07 -6.92 -4.81
CA ALA A 179 -22.09 -6.71 -3.75
C ALA A 179 -21.31 -5.41 -3.95
N LEU A 180 -20.97 -5.07 -5.20
CA LEU A 180 -20.29 -3.82 -5.53
C LEU A 180 -21.19 -2.60 -5.31
N ASN A 181 -22.46 -2.67 -5.70
CA ASN A 181 -23.42 -1.58 -5.45
C ASN A 181 -23.65 -1.33 -3.95
N SER A 182 -23.77 -2.40 -3.15
CA SER A 182 -23.92 -2.30 -1.70
C SER A 182 -22.69 -1.67 -1.04
N LEU A 183 -21.49 -2.04 -1.49
CA LEU A 183 -20.24 -1.48 -1.02
C LEU A 183 -20.13 0.02 -1.37
N ILE A 184 -20.41 0.38 -2.63
CA ILE A 184 -20.40 1.78 -3.08
C ILE A 184 -21.40 2.61 -2.27
N GLY A 185 -22.60 2.09 -1.99
CA GLY A 185 -23.60 2.75 -1.14
C GLY A 185 -23.10 2.97 0.30
N SER A 186 -22.38 2.01 0.87
CA SER A 186 -21.79 2.14 2.21
C SER A 186 -20.64 3.17 2.27
N LEU A 187 -19.84 3.27 1.20
CA LEU A 187 -18.67 4.16 1.12
C LEU A 187 -19.04 5.62 0.76
N THR A 188 -20.14 5.81 0.03
CA THR A 188 -20.62 7.15 -0.38
C THR A 188 -21.62 7.76 0.61
N GLY A 189 -21.90 7.07 1.72
CA GLY A 189 -22.76 7.57 2.80
C GLY A 189 -24.20 7.86 2.38
N SER A 190 -24.64 7.37 1.22
CA SER A 190 -25.95 7.64 0.65
C SER A 190 -26.65 6.32 0.36
N GLY A 191 -27.86 6.15 0.88
CA GLY A 191 -28.81 5.10 0.47
C GLY A 191 -29.31 5.25 -0.97
N SER A 192 -28.44 5.69 -1.88
CA SER A 192 -28.74 5.93 -3.28
C SER A 192 -28.28 4.72 -4.08
N SER A 193 -29.24 3.83 -4.34
CA SER A 193 -29.13 2.79 -5.36
C SER A 193 -28.70 3.41 -6.69
N LEU A 194 -27.47 3.15 -7.12
CA LEU A 194 -27.05 3.40 -8.51
C LEU A 194 -27.70 2.31 -9.38
N THR A 195 -28.82 2.66 -10.01
CA THR A 195 -29.42 1.87 -11.09
C THR A 195 -28.56 2.00 -12.34
N PHE A 196 -27.87 0.92 -12.70
CA PHE A 196 -27.29 0.77 -14.04
C PHE A 196 -28.35 0.14 -14.94
N ASN A 197 -28.87 0.91 -15.89
CA ASN A 197 -29.66 0.33 -16.98
C ASN A 197 -28.68 -0.39 -17.91
N VAL A 198 -28.92 -1.69 -18.08
CA VAL A 198 -28.25 -2.57 -19.05
C VAL A 198 -28.74 -2.23 -20.45
#